data_AF-A0A4Y2G512-F1
#
_entry.id   AF-A0A4Y2G512-F1
#
_cell.length_a   1.000
_cell.length_b   1.000
_cell.length_c   1.000
_cell.angle_alpha   90.00
_cell.angle_beta   90.00
_cell.angle_gamma   90.00
#
_symmetry.space_group_name_H-M   'P 1'
#
loop_
_entity.id
_entity.type
_entity.pdbx_description
1 polymer ?
#
loop_
_entity_poly.entity_id
_entity_poly.type
_entity_poly.pdbx_seq_one_letter_code
_entity_poly.pdbx_strand_id
1 'polypeptide(L)'
;MDLDEILHEVGENGKYQNLMLWFVFLPAHLTFGCHAFSQLFMTWTPDHWCQISELAAANISDHLIRHLTIPPDKTTGTGYSRCFMYKLDYSIHTQHNTIILKEPNTNWTNVTCHSGWIYNTTSNWDRDTVVTKVRIIYALLFYVRDKFEHYVTSKSFYK
;
A
#
# COMPACT_ATOMS: atom_id res chain seq x y z
N MET A 1 -34.18 15.67 -16.29
CA MET A 1 -33.73 15.74 -17.69
C MET A 1 -32.66 14.68 -17.79
N ASP A 2 -33.03 13.51 -18.29
CA ASP A 2 -32.13 12.36 -18.34
C ASP A 2 -31.12 12.60 -19.45
N LEU A 3 -29.84 12.51 -19.08
CA LEU A 3 -28.71 12.75 -19.97
C LEU A 3 -28.78 11.85 -21.22
N ASP A 4 -29.36 10.67 -21.06
CA ASP A 4 -29.53 9.66 -22.12
C ASP A 4 -30.53 10.11 -23.21
N GLU A 5 -31.57 10.87 -22.87
CA GLU A 5 -32.59 11.34 -23.81
C GLU A 5 -32.04 12.47 -24.71
N ILE A 6 -31.23 13.35 -24.13
CA ILE A 6 -30.50 14.40 -24.87
C ILE A 6 -29.43 13.79 -25.78
N LEU A 7 -28.72 12.74 -25.33
CA LEU A 7 -27.71 12.07 -26.16
C LEU A 7 -28.31 11.38 -27.39
N HIS A 8 -29.55 10.90 -27.31
CA HIS A 8 -30.22 10.25 -28.43
C HIS A 8 -30.63 11.26 -29.53
N GLU A 9 -30.96 12.51 -29.18
CA GLU A 9 -31.31 13.58 -30.14
C GLU A 9 -30.09 14.18 -30.87
N VAL A 10 -28.90 14.24 -30.25
CA VAL A 10 -27.71 14.90 -30.83
C VAL A 10 -26.94 13.99 -31.82
N GLY A 11 -27.33 12.72 -31.94
CA GLY A 11 -26.82 11.78 -32.93
C GLY A 11 -25.86 10.74 -32.35
N GLU A 12 -26.30 9.49 -32.38
CA GLU A 12 -25.75 8.31 -31.68
C GLU A 12 -24.29 7.90 -32.01
N ASN A 13 -23.55 8.65 -32.84
CA ASN A 13 -22.17 8.29 -33.21
C ASN A 13 -21.34 9.41 -33.89
N GLY A 14 -21.50 10.66 -33.46
CA GLY A 14 -20.70 11.77 -34.00
C GLY A 14 -19.19 11.52 -33.86
N LYS A 15 -18.41 11.68 -34.94
CA LYS A 15 -16.94 11.55 -34.90
C LYS A 15 -16.33 12.47 -33.83
N TYR A 16 -16.90 13.65 -33.65
CA TYR A 16 -16.48 14.62 -32.64
C TYR A 16 -16.83 14.21 -31.21
N GLN A 17 -17.98 13.58 -30.99
CA GLN A 17 -18.38 13.05 -29.67
C GLN A 17 -17.44 11.92 -29.23
N ASN A 18 -17.12 11.01 -30.17
CA ASN A 18 -16.13 9.98 -29.94
C ASN A 18 -14.73 10.58 -29.67
N LEU A 19 -14.31 11.59 -30.46
CA LEU A 19 -13.04 12.27 -30.25
C LEU A 19 -12.96 12.90 -28.84
N MET A 20 -14.00 13.62 -28.43
CA MET A 20 -14.04 14.28 -27.12
C MET A 20 -14.03 13.27 -25.98
N LEU A 21 -14.73 12.14 -26.13
CA LEU A 21 -14.76 11.07 -25.13
C LEU A 21 -13.37 10.42 -24.95
N TRP A 22 -12.65 10.19 -26.05
CA TRP A 22 -11.32 9.59 -26.02
C TRP A 22 -10.19 10.54 -25.60
N PHE A 23 -10.22 11.81 -26.04
CA PHE A 23 -9.13 12.76 -25.80
C PHE A 23 -9.32 13.64 -24.56
N VAL A 24 -10.55 13.79 -24.06
CA VAL A 24 -10.85 14.69 -22.94
C VAL A 24 -11.35 13.90 -21.74
N PHE A 25 -12.42 13.11 -21.90
CA PHE A 25 -13.05 12.43 -20.78
C PHE A 25 -12.19 11.28 -20.23
N LEU A 26 -11.64 10.43 -21.09
CA LEU A 26 -10.81 9.30 -20.67
C LEU A 26 -9.55 9.76 -19.91
N PRO A 27 -8.71 10.66 -20.44
CA PRO A 27 -7.51 11.12 -19.73
C PRO A 27 -7.86 11.80 -18.39
N ALA A 28 -8.93 12.58 -18.35
CA ALA A 28 -9.40 13.22 -17.12
C ALA A 28 -9.82 12.19 -16.06
N HIS A 29 -10.61 11.18 -16.43
CA HIS A 29 -11.07 10.15 -15.49
C HIS A 29 -9.93 9.25 -15.01
N LEU A 30 -8.91 9.00 -15.83
CA LEU A 30 -7.74 8.21 -15.43
C LEU A 30 -6.92 8.92 -14.35
N THR A 31 -6.67 10.22 -14.51
CA THR A 31 -5.96 10.99 -13.47
C THR A 31 -6.73 11.04 -12.15
N PHE A 32 -8.05 11.16 -12.22
CA PHE A 32 -8.92 11.13 -11.05
C PHE A 32 -8.88 9.76 -10.34
N GLY A 33 -8.94 8.67 -11.12
CA GLY A 33 -8.81 7.31 -10.59
C GLY A 33 -7.47 7.10 -9.89
N CYS A 34 -6.36 7.47 -10.53
CA CYS A 34 -5.03 7.37 -9.93
C CYS A 34 -4.93 8.14 -8.59
N HIS A 35 -5.48 9.34 -8.53
CA HIS A 35 -5.47 10.15 -7.30
C HIS A 35 -6.27 9.52 -6.15
N ALA A 36 -7.44 8.95 -6.45
CA ALA A 36 -8.25 8.22 -5.47
C ALA A 36 -7.51 6.97 -4.96
N PHE A 37 -6.81 6.24 -5.84
CA PHE A 37 -6.01 5.10 -5.43
C PHE A 37 -4.80 5.49 -4.56
N SER A 38 -4.13 6.62 -4.84
CA SER A 38 -3.07 7.18 -3.97
C SER A 38 -3.53 7.33 -2.52
N GLN A 39 -4.76 7.78 -2.31
CA GLN A 39 -5.33 7.92 -0.96
C GLN A 39 -5.58 6.57 -0.28
N LEU A 40 -5.98 5.54 -1.04
CA LEU A 40 -6.15 4.19 -0.52
C LEU A 40 -4.81 3.57 -0.07
N PHE A 41 -3.72 3.81 -0.80
CA PHE A 41 -2.38 3.32 -0.40
C PHE A 41 -1.88 3.93 0.90
N MET A 42 -2.11 5.22 1.12
CA MET A 42 -1.64 5.90 2.34
C MET A 42 -2.45 5.49 3.58
N THR A 43 -3.71 5.13 3.40
CA THR A 43 -4.61 4.78 4.51
C THR A 43 -4.37 3.35 5.02
N TRP A 44 -3.85 2.47 4.18
CA TRP A 44 -3.68 1.06 4.52
C TRP A 44 -2.23 0.76 4.93
N THR A 45 -1.93 0.94 6.21
CA THR A 45 -0.68 0.46 6.82
C THR A 45 -0.94 -0.87 7.52
N PRO A 46 -0.32 -1.99 7.09
CA PRO A 46 -0.46 -3.26 7.78
C PRO A 46 0.13 -3.19 9.20
N ASP A 47 -0.22 -4.15 10.06
CA ASP A 47 0.35 -4.20 11.40
C ASP A 47 1.85 -4.43 11.30
N HIS A 48 2.61 -3.53 11.91
CA HIS A 48 4.06 -3.49 11.84
C HIS A 48 4.67 -3.16 13.18
N TRP A 49 5.93 -3.54 13.32
CA TRP A 49 6.71 -3.28 14.51
C TRP A 49 8.19 -3.10 14.18
N CYS A 50 8.92 -2.50 15.13
CA CYS A 50 10.31 -2.14 14.91
C CYS A 50 11.20 -3.36 14.65
N GLN A 51 11.98 -3.28 13.58
CA GLN A 51 13.06 -4.22 13.35
C GLN A 51 14.25 -3.83 14.23
N ILE A 52 14.86 -4.82 14.89
CA ILE A 52 16.07 -4.63 15.70
C ILE A 52 17.18 -5.43 15.05
N SER A 53 18.04 -4.74 14.31
CA SER A 53 19.14 -5.32 13.53
C SER A 53 20.07 -6.20 14.38
N GLU A 54 20.30 -5.80 15.63
CA GLU A 54 21.16 -6.50 16.59
C GLU A 54 20.60 -7.87 16.99
N LEU A 55 19.28 -8.02 16.96
CA LEU A 55 18.57 -9.27 17.29
C LEU A 55 18.20 -10.06 16.04
N ALA A 56 18.31 -9.48 14.85
CA ALA A 56 17.94 -10.14 13.59
C ALA A 56 18.84 -11.34 13.26
N ALA A 57 20.10 -11.33 13.71
CA ALA A 57 21.01 -12.47 13.58
C ALA A 57 20.77 -13.56 14.64
N ALA A 58 19.99 -13.25 15.68
CA ALA A 58 19.72 -14.17 16.77
C ALA A 58 18.54 -15.09 16.44
N ASN A 59 18.67 -16.37 16.76
CA ASN A 59 17.62 -17.38 16.52
C ASN A 59 16.55 -17.33 17.61
N ILE A 60 15.89 -16.18 17.73
CA ILE A 60 14.93 -15.86 18.78
C ILE A 60 13.54 -15.71 18.16
N SER A 61 12.50 -16.14 18.88
CA SER A 61 11.13 -15.99 18.42
C SER A 61 10.74 -14.51 18.30
N ASP A 62 10.15 -14.15 17.17
CA ASP A 62 9.63 -12.79 16.90
C ASP A 62 8.66 -12.29 17.98
N HIS A 63 7.85 -13.19 18.55
CA HIS A 63 6.92 -12.83 19.62
C HIS A 63 7.65 -12.36 20.88
N LEU A 64 8.75 -13.04 21.24
CA LEU A 64 9.56 -12.67 22.40
C LEU A 64 10.29 -11.35 22.15
N ILE A 65 10.84 -11.15 20.96
CA ILE A 65 11.44 -9.89 20.55
C ILE A 65 10.40 -8.77 20.68
N ARG A 66 9.20 -8.96 20.12
CA ARG A 66 8.13 -7.97 20.16
C ARG A 66 7.76 -7.58 21.59
N HIS A 67 7.60 -8.57 22.46
CA HIS A 67 7.20 -8.36 23.85
C HIS A 67 8.24 -7.59 24.67
N LEU A 68 9.53 -7.83 24.44
CA LEU A 68 10.61 -7.23 25.22
C LEU A 68 11.02 -5.84 24.74
N THR A 69 10.83 -5.56 23.45
CA THR A 69 11.48 -4.42 22.79
C THR A 69 10.52 -3.28 22.48
N ILE A 70 9.21 -3.57 22.42
CA ILE A 70 8.20 -2.60 22.04
C ILE A 70 7.33 -2.25 23.25
N PRO A 71 7.16 -0.95 23.54
CA PRO A 71 6.31 -0.52 24.64
C PRO A 71 4.84 -0.85 24.38
N PRO A 72 4.08 -1.19 25.45
CA PRO A 72 2.65 -1.40 25.33
C PRO A 72 1.95 -0.09 24.99
N ASP A 73 1.02 -0.14 24.05
CA ASP A 73 0.23 1.01 23.62
C ASP A 73 -1.24 0.62 23.56
N LYS A 74 -2.04 1.26 24.41
CA LYS A 74 -3.47 0.99 24.53
C LYS A 74 -4.29 1.65 23.41
N THR A 75 -3.69 2.55 22.64
CA THR A 75 -4.38 3.29 21.57
C THR A 75 -4.46 2.47 20.29
N THR A 76 -3.42 1.70 19.99
CA THR A 76 -3.37 0.74 18.91
C THR A 76 -4.00 -0.56 19.40
N GLY A 77 -5.16 -0.97 18.86
CA GLY A 77 -5.92 -2.15 19.31
C GLY A 77 -5.16 -3.50 19.38
N THR A 78 -3.89 -3.53 18.99
CA THR A 78 -2.94 -4.65 19.15
C THR A 78 -2.21 -4.68 20.50
N GLY A 79 -2.35 -3.63 21.33
CA GLY A 79 -1.73 -3.54 22.65
C GLY A 79 -0.24 -3.18 22.66
N TYR A 80 0.39 -3.03 21.49
CA TYR A 80 1.81 -2.69 21.33
C TYR A 80 1.99 -1.47 20.41
N SER A 81 2.94 -0.60 20.72
CA SER A 81 3.21 0.57 19.90
C SER A 81 3.75 0.18 18.53
N ARG A 82 3.25 0.85 17.48
CA ARG A 82 3.71 0.64 16.11
C ARG A 82 4.88 1.51 15.71
N CYS A 83 5.14 2.61 16.41
CA CYS A 83 6.12 3.63 15.97
C CYS A 83 7.37 3.70 16.87
N PHE A 84 7.27 3.17 18.08
CA PHE A 84 8.26 3.33 19.13
C PHE A 84 8.84 2.00 19.59
N MET A 85 10.07 2.05 20.05
CA MET A 85 10.79 0.96 20.70
C MET A 85 11.49 1.46 21.97
N TYR A 86 11.91 0.55 22.84
CA TYR A 86 12.73 0.91 24.00
C TYR A 86 14.17 1.28 23.59
N LYS A 87 14.73 2.31 24.23
CA LYS A 87 16.12 2.69 24.02
C LYS A 87 17.04 1.80 24.85
N LEU A 88 17.60 0.76 24.23
CA LEU A 88 18.50 -0.19 24.86
C LEU A 88 19.67 -0.52 23.93
N ASP A 89 20.82 -0.82 24.53
CA ASP A 89 21.95 -1.42 23.82
C ASP A 89 21.72 -2.93 23.75
N TYR A 90 20.92 -3.36 22.78
CA TYR A 90 20.46 -4.74 22.66
C TYR A 90 21.59 -5.77 22.48
N SER A 91 22.72 -5.32 21.92
CA SER A 91 23.95 -6.09 21.74
C SER A 91 24.52 -6.61 23.06
N ILE A 92 24.42 -5.84 24.14
CA ILE A 92 24.93 -6.23 25.47
C ILE A 92 24.00 -7.28 26.11
N HIS A 93 22.73 -7.23 25.77
CA HIS A 93 21.70 -8.12 26.30
C HIS A 93 21.53 -9.42 25.53
N THR A 94 22.38 -9.66 24.52
CA THR A 94 22.35 -10.88 23.69
C THR A 94 23.58 -11.73 24.00
N GLN A 95 23.41 -12.87 24.67
CA GLN A 95 24.49 -13.82 24.98
C GLN A 95 24.15 -15.19 24.38
N HIS A 96 25.10 -15.81 23.67
CA HIS A 96 24.90 -17.12 23.02
C HIS A 96 23.62 -17.20 22.16
N ASN A 97 23.33 -16.15 21.37
CA ASN A 97 22.13 -16.09 20.53
C ASN A 97 20.79 -16.08 21.30
N THR A 98 20.83 -15.75 22.60
CA THR A 98 19.67 -15.64 23.47
C THR A 98 19.62 -14.26 24.12
N ILE A 99 18.42 -13.70 24.27
CA ILE A 99 18.21 -12.45 25.01
C ILE A 99 18.16 -12.77 26.51
N ILE A 100 18.93 -12.02 27.31
CA ILE A 100 18.95 -12.15 28.78
C ILE A 100 17.77 -11.41 29.43
N LEU A 101 17.18 -10.45 28.72
CA LEU A 101 16.01 -9.70 29.18
C LEU A 101 14.79 -10.64 29.30
N LYS A 102 14.27 -10.77 30.53
CA LYS A 102 13.10 -11.61 30.80
C LYS A 102 11.79 -10.81 30.78
N GLU A 103 11.85 -9.55 31.20
CA GLU A 103 10.68 -8.67 31.38
C GLU A 103 11.06 -7.24 30.94
N PRO A 104 10.13 -6.50 30.30
CA PRO A 104 10.34 -5.11 29.97
C PRO A 104 10.32 -4.22 31.22
N ASN A 105 11.28 -3.31 31.34
CA ASN A 105 11.31 -2.36 32.46
C ASN A 105 10.52 -1.09 32.10
N THR A 106 9.61 -0.68 32.99
CA THR A 106 8.79 0.53 32.82
C THR A 106 9.59 1.84 32.86
N ASN A 107 10.84 1.83 33.35
CA ASN A 107 11.71 3.00 33.38
C ASN A 107 12.48 3.25 32.07
N TRP A 108 12.35 2.37 31.06
CA TRP A 108 13.04 2.56 29.80
C TRP A 108 12.42 3.69 28.98
N THR A 109 13.28 4.55 28.43
CA THR A 109 12.85 5.61 27.52
C THR A 109 12.45 5.05 26.16
N ASN A 110 11.38 5.60 25.61
CA ASN A 110 10.90 5.25 24.29
C ASN A 110 11.62 6.10 23.23
N VAL A 111 11.97 5.48 22.11
CA VAL A 111 12.67 6.08 20.97
C VAL A 111 11.97 5.68 19.68
N THR A 112 12.06 6.52 18.66
CA THR A 112 11.50 6.22 17.34
C THR A 112 12.29 5.11 16.65
N CYS A 113 11.64 4.35 15.79
CA CYS A 113 12.28 3.28 15.06
C CYS A 113 13.41 3.77 14.14
N HIS A 114 14.57 3.12 14.18
CA HIS A 114 15.72 3.49 13.34
C HIS A 114 16.16 2.39 12.36
N SER A 115 15.95 1.12 12.69
CA SER A 115 16.49 -0.02 11.91
C SER A 115 15.48 -0.68 10.97
N GLY A 116 14.37 0.00 10.67
CA GLY A 116 13.32 -0.48 9.75
C GLY A 116 12.11 -1.12 10.45
N TRP A 117 11.25 -1.76 9.65
CA TRP A 117 9.95 -2.28 10.07
C TRP A 117 9.78 -3.74 9.65
N ILE A 118 9.29 -4.57 10.57
CA ILE A 118 8.80 -5.92 10.29
C ILE A 118 7.28 -5.87 10.21
N TYR A 119 6.73 -6.49 9.18
CA TYR A 119 5.29 -6.52 8.91
C TYR A 119 4.73 -7.90 9.22
N ASN A 120 3.52 -7.94 9.78
CA ASN A 120 2.82 -9.20 9.99
C ASN A 120 2.37 -9.79 8.65
N THR A 121 2.98 -10.89 8.22
CA THR A 121 2.60 -11.59 6.97
C THR A 121 1.69 -12.79 7.19
N THR A 122 1.28 -13.06 8.44
CA THR A 122 0.56 -14.29 8.81
C THR A 122 -0.90 -14.30 8.34
N SER A 123 -1.51 -13.14 8.08
CA SER A 123 -2.77 -13.08 7.36
C SER A 123 -2.50 -13.27 5.86
N ASN A 124 -2.81 -14.47 5.37
CA ASN A 124 -2.72 -14.86 3.97
C ASN A 124 -3.47 -13.90 3.00
N TRP A 125 -4.35 -13.05 3.55
CA TRP A 125 -5.15 -12.02 2.89
C TRP A 125 -4.42 -10.68 2.70
N ASP A 126 -3.32 -10.41 3.42
CA ASP A 126 -2.51 -9.18 3.30
C ASP A 126 -1.57 -9.20 2.08
N ARG A 127 -1.46 -10.33 1.39
CA ARG A 127 -0.75 -10.41 0.10
C ARG A 127 -1.51 -9.72 -1.03
N ASP A 128 -2.78 -9.40 -0.81
CA ASP A 128 -3.57 -8.52 -1.66
C ASP A 128 -3.32 -7.05 -1.30
N THR A 129 -2.05 -6.66 -1.12
CA THR A 129 -1.73 -5.23 -1.09
C THR A 129 -2.27 -4.60 -2.37
N VAL A 130 -2.82 -3.40 -2.26
CA VAL A 130 -3.34 -2.67 -3.43
C VAL A 130 -2.22 -2.55 -4.48
N VAL A 131 -0.94 -2.60 -4.08
CA VAL A 131 0.26 -2.52 -4.95
C VAL A 131 0.33 -3.72 -5.91
N THR A 132 -0.08 -4.91 -5.47
CA THR A 132 -0.20 -6.10 -6.34
C THR A 132 -1.31 -5.91 -7.39
N LYS A 133 -2.41 -5.23 -7.04
CA LYS A 133 -3.53 -4.93 -7.95
C LYS A 133 -3.26 -3.77 -8.92
N VAL A 134 -2.32 -2.87 -8.60
CA VAL A 134 -1.89 -1.77 -9.51
C VAL A 134 -1.34 -2.30 -10.83
N ARG A 135 -0.69 -3.46 -10.83
CA ARG A 135 -0.20 -4.08 -12.07
C ARG A 135 -1.34 -4.38 -13.06
N ILE A 136 -2.53 -4.68 -12.55
CA ILE A 136 -3.74 -4.92 -13.35
C ILE A 136 -4.27 -3.61 -13.91
N ILE A 137 -4.27 -2.53 -13.11
CA ILE A 137 -4.69 -1.20 -13.58
C ILE A 137 -3.78 -0.71 -14.71
N TYR A 138 -2.46 -0.81 -14.54
CA TYR A 138 -1.54 -0.47 -15.63
C TYR A 138 -1.74 -1.36 -16.85
N ALA A 139 -1.94 -2.67 -16.69
CA ALA A 139 -2.25 -3.56 -17.82
C ALA A 139 -3.55 -3.16 -18.54
N LEU A 140 -4.59 -2.75 -17.80
CA LEU A 140 -5.84 -2.22 -18.38
C LEU A 140 -5.60 -0.89 -19.11
N LEU A 141 -4.77 0.01 -18.56
CA LEU A 141 -4.40 1.25 -19.24
C LEU A 141 -3.67 0.99 -20.56
N PHE A 142 -2.72 0.05 -20.56
CA PHE A 142 -2.01 -0.38 -21.76
C PHE A 142 -2.97 -1.03 -22.77
N TYR A 143 -3.90 -1.88 -22.31
CA TYR A 143 -4.90 -2.51 -23.16
C TYR A 143 -5.88 -1.51 -23.79
N VAL A 144 -6.36 -0.54 -23.02
CA VAL A 144 -7.24 0.53 -23.51
C VAL A 144 -6.51 1.41 -24.52
N ARG A 145 -5.23 1.73 -24.28
CA ARG A 145 -4.38 2.45 -25.25
C ARG A 145 -4.22 1.67 -26.56
N ASP A 146 -3.92 0.38 -26.47
CA ASP A 146 -3.73 -0.50 -27.63
C ASP A 146 -5.03 -0.62 -28.47
N LYS A 147 -6.17 -0.81 -27.79
CA LYS A 147 -7.50 -0.79 -28.44
C LYS A 147 -7.81 0.55 -29.09
N PHE A 148 -7.38 1.66 -28.50
CA PHE A 148 -7.55 2.99 -29.08
C PHE A 148 -6.71 3.18 -30.35
N GLU A 149 -5.43 2.79 -30.33
CA GLU A 149 -4.57 2.82 -31.52
C GLU A 149 -5.15 1.97 -32.66
N HIS A 150 -5.69 0.78 -32.34
CA HIS A 150 -6.37 -0.08 -33.31
C HIS A 150 -7.67 0.53 -33.88
N TYR A 151 -8.44 1.26 -33.07
CA TYR A 151 -9.65 1.94 -33.53
C TYR A 151 -9.34 3.11 -34.46
N VAL A 152 -8.34 3.93 -34.11
CA VAL A 152 -7.90 5.07 -34.92
C VAL A 152 -7.32 4.60 -36.25
N THR A 153 -6.48 3.55 -36.24
CA THR A 153 -5.92 2.97 -37.47
C THR A 153 -7.00 2.31 -38.35
N SER A 154 -7.99 1.62 -37.78
CA SER A 154 -9.07 1.02 -38.58
C SER A 154 -9.99 2.06 -39.23
N LYS A 155 -10.25 3.20 -38.57
CA LYS A 155 -11.02 4.31 -39.19
C LYS A 155 -10.20 5.18 -40.13
N SER A 156 -8.87 5.22 -40.00
CA SER A 156 -7.99 5.89 -40.97
C SER A 156 -7.88 5.12 -42.30
N PHE A 157 -8.15 3.81 -42.31
CA PHE A 157 -8.13 2.98 -43.52
C PHE A 157 -9.43 3.04 -44.35
N TYR A 158 -10.51 3.62 -43.82
CA TYR A 158 -11.80 3.80 -44.52
C TYR A 158 -12.04 5.26 -44.94
N LYS A 159 -10.98 5.97 -45.33
CA LYS A 159 -11.08 7.32 -45.90
C LYS A 159 -10.17 7.48 -47.11
#